data_AF-A0A6I2L7F1-F1
#
_entry.id   AF-A0A6I2L7F1-F1
#
_cell.length_a   1.000
_cell.length_b   1.000
_cell.length_c   1.000
_cell.angle_alpha   90.00
_cell.angle_beta   90.00
_cell.angle_gamma   90.00
#
_symmetry.space_group_name_H-M   'P 1'
#
loop_
_entity.id
_entity.type
_entity.pdbx_description
1 polymer ?
#
loop_
_entity_poly.entity_id
_entity_poly.type
_entity_poly.pdbx_seq_one_letter_code
_entity_poly.pdbx_strand_id
1 'polypeptide(L)'
;MRIWGLLMLLVSSQVCADQIVLDLRAEVLLHQPRATLADVAVVTAADPDLQQAFASVVVSSAPLAGYVEQRSRAELELALRGQALALGHSIVWRGATAVRLRTEVQQLDNAVLLEVARDALLQALGNEGRVEVVLATPLPAMAAPTGALSYQARLLDASRLRARMAVRVEVMVQGTLYRSVIVPLAVRAYRRVYVAQRMLAAGNQVVAGDVIEREQDIAPLGQSPVPVGALHDGARLRQSVEAGQVLGAQHLVADGALLRGDRVHLRMMAAGIAVETMAVAQADAAAGQLVRVKPERSNETVLARVITPALVRIEE
;
A
#
# COMPACT_ATOMS: atom_id res chain seq x y z
N MET A 1 0.30 -3.35 -99.33
CA MET A 1 -1.07 -2.96 -98.93
C MET A 1 -1.70 -4.14 -98.19
N ARG A 2 -2.28 -3.91 -97.00
CA ARG A 2 -2.91 -4.87 -96.03
C ARG A 2 -1.90 -5.65 -95.14
N ILE A 3 -1.50 -5.16 -93.95
CA ILE A 3 -2.19 -5.02 -92.63
C ILE A 3 -2.61 -6.40 -92.08
N TRP A 4 -1.79 -7.01 -91.21
CA TRP A 4 -1.82 -7.00 -89.72
C TRP A 4 -3.02 -7.71 -89.09
N GLY A 5 -2.72 -8.68 -88.21
CA GLY A 5 -3.67 -9.41 -87.38
C GLY A 5 -2.94 -10.19 -86.30
N LEU A 6 -2.26 -9.46 -85.40
CA LEU A 6 -1.63 -10.00 -84.21
C LEU A 6 -2.74 -10.32 -83.19
N LEU A 7 -3.03 -11.60 -83.00
CA LEU A 7 -4.01 -12.08 -82.02
C LEU A 7 -3.38 -12.01 -80.61
N MET A 8 -3.67 -10.95 -79.87
CA MET A 8 -3.31 -10.80 -78.46
C MET A 8 -4.20 -11.74 -77.62
N LEU A 9 -3.62 -12.84 -77.12
CA LEU A 9 -4.24 -13.64 -76.05
C LEU A 9 -4.13 -12.87 -74.73
N LEU A 10 -5.24 -12.31 -74.28
CA LEU A 10 -5.43 -11.84 -72.92
C LEU A 10 -5.56 -13.07 -72.00
N VAL A 11 -4.48 -13.38 -71.29
CA VAL A 11 -4.52 -14.28 -70.14
C VAL A 11 -5.14 -13.49 -68.97
N SER A 12 -6.43 -13.73 -68.74
CA SER A 12 -7.13 -13.22 -67.57
C SER A 12 -6.64 -13.98 -66.33
N SER A 13 -5.75 -13.38 -65.54
CA SER A 13 -5.48 -13.84 -64.18
C SER A 13 -6.72 -13.55 -63.33
N GLN A 14 -7.58 -14.55 -63.15
CA GLN A 14 -8.55 -14.53 -62.07
C GLN A 14 -7.78 -14.60 -60.75
N VAL A 15 -7.56 -13.44 -60.14
CA VAL A 15 -7.27 -13.36 -58.71
C VAL A 15 -8.54 -13.88 -58.03
N CYS A 16 -8.54 -15.16 -57.64
CA CYS A 16 -9.56 -15.69 -56.77
C CYS A 16 -9.37 -14.95 -55.44
N ALA A 17 -10.16 -13.91 -55.19
CA ALA A 17 -10.16 -13.25 -53.90
C ALA A 17 -10.70 -14.28 -52.91
N ASP A 18 -9.79 -14.89 -52.13
CA ASP A 18 -10.17 -15.89 -51.14
C ASP A 18 -11.22 -15.28 -50.20
N GLN A 19 -12.39 -15.90 -50.22
CA GLN A 19 -13.55 -15.44 -49.48
C GLN A 19 -13.48 -15.98 -48.06
N ILE A 20 -13.62 -15.09 -47.09
CA ILE A 20 -13.61 -15.40 -45.66
C ILE A 20 -15.02 -15.20 -45.15
N VAL A 21 -15.63 -16.26 -44.66
CA VAL A 21 -16.98 -16.21 -44.10
C VAL A 21 -16.88 -16.13 -42.59
N LEU A 22 -17.48 -15.07 -42.03
CA LEU A 22 -17.55 -14.84 -40.59
C LEU A 22 -19.01 -14.97 -40.14
N ASP A 23 -19.35 -16.07 -39.48
CA ASP A 23 -20.69 -16.27 -38.92
C ASP A 23 -20.74 -15.75 -37.47
N LEU A 24 -21.31 -14.57 -37.28
CA LEU A 24 -21.29 -13.85 -36.01
C LEU A 24 -22.28 -14.46 -35.00
N ARG A 25 -21.79 -14.78 -33.80
CA ARG A 25 -22.60 -15.27 -32.68
C ARG A 25 -23.44 -14.13 -32.09
N ALA A 26 -24.61 -14.45 -31.55
CA ALA A 26 -25.46 -13.48 -30.89
C ALA A 26 -24.99 -13.16 -29.45
N GLU A 27 -24.43 -14.15 -28.75
CA GLU A 27 -23.94 -14.01 -27.37
C GLU A 27 -22.76 -14.95 -27.11
N VAL A 28 -21.80 -14.48 -26.31
CA VAL A 28 -20.57 -15.18 -25.99
C VAL A 28 -20.21 -14.96 -24.53
N LEU A 29 -19.85 -16.05 -23.86
CA LEU A 29 -19.24 -16.03 -22.54
C LEU A 29 -17.73 -16.23 -22.67
N LEU A 30 -16.98 -15.19 -22.34
CA LEU A 30 -15.52 -15.15 -22.43
C LEU A 30 -14.89 -15.72 -21.16
N HIS A 31 -13.84 -16.50 -21.36
CA HIS A 31 -13.03 -17.12 -20.29
C HIS A 31 -11.62 -16.53 -20.22
N GLN A 32 -11.29 -15.62 -21.14
CA GLN A 32 -9.98 -15.00 -21.31
C GLN A 32 -10.10 -13.47 -21.30
N PRO A 33 -9.04 -12.74 -20.92
CA PRO A 33 -9.09 -11.28 -20.76
C PRO A 33 -9.25 -10.50 -22.08
N ARG A 34 -9.10 -11.18 -23.23
CA ARG A 34 -9.24 -10.60 -24.57
C ARG A 34 -10.13 -11.50 -25.39
N ALA A 35 -11.11 -10.92 -26.08
CA ALA A 35 -11.93 -11.64 -27.03
C ALA A 35 -11.21 -11.69 -28.39
N THR A 36 -11.14 -12.87 -28.98
CA THR A 36 -10.66 -13.05 -30.35
C THR A 36 -11.83 -13.17 -31.34
N LEU A 37 -11.52 -13.14 -32.63
CA LEU A 37 -12.54 -13.32 -33.67
C LEU A 37 -13.19 -14.70 -33.56
N ALA A 38 -12.44 -15.75 -33.17
CA ALA A 38 -12.97 -17.09 -32.93
C ALA A 38 -13.96 -17.17 -31.75
N ASP A 39 -13.81 -16.27 -30.77
CA ASP A 39 -14.76 -16.18 -29.66
C ASP A 39 -16.10 -15.61 -30.14
N VAL A 40 -16.07 -14.61 -31.02
CA VAL A 40 -17.27 -13.87 -31.45
C VAL A 40 -17.93 -14.42 -32.71
N ALA A 41 -17.19 -15.13 -33.56
CA ALA A 41 -17.68 -15.64 -34.83
C ALA A 41 -17.06 -17.01 -35.17
N VAL A 42 -17.78 -17.81 -35.95
CA VAL A 42 -17.20 -18.97 -36.63
C VAL A 42 -16.49 -18.47 -37.89
N VAL A 43 -15.16 -18.66 -37.94
CA VAL A 43 -14.32 -18.27 -39.07
C VAL A 43 -14.20 -19.44 -40.02
N THR A 44 -14.56 -19.25 -41.28
CA THR A 44 -14.38 -20.25 -42.35
C THR A 44 -13.62 -19.63 -43.51
N ALA A 45 -12.52 -20.26 -43.92
CA ALA A 45 -11.76 -19.89 -45.12
C ALA A 45 -11.31 -21.15 -45.87
N ALA A 46 -10.99 -21.01 -47.15
CA ALA A 46 -10.47 -22.13 -47.95
C ALA A 46 -9.07 -22.55 -47.51
N ASP A 47 -8.25 -21.58 -47.10
CA ASP A 47 -6.90 -21.78 -46.57
C ASP A 47 -6.92 -21.96 -45.03
N PRO A 48 -6.44 -23.09 -44.48
CA PRO A 48 -6.35 -23.33 -43.05
C PRO A 48 -5.47 -22.31 -42.29
N ASP A 49 -4.37 -21.86 -42.89
CA ASP A 49 -3.45 -20.93 -42.25
C ASP A 49 -4.09 -19.54 -42.13
N LEU A 50 -4.79 -19.12 -43.18
CA LEU A 50 -5.57 -17.90 -43.19
C LEU A 50 -6.74 -17.95 -42.20
N GLN A 51 -7.46 -19.09 -42.13
CA GLN A 51 -8.52 -19.30 -41.15
C GLN A 51 -7.99 -19.14 -39.72
N GLN A 52 -6.86 -19.77 -39.41
CA GLN A 52 -6.25 -19.71 -38.08
C GLN A 52 -5.77 -18.28 -37.75
N ALA A 53 -5.18 -17.59 -38.72
CA ALA A 53 -4.76 -16.21 -38.55
C ALA A 53 -5.96 -15.31 -38.21
N PHE A 54 -7.06 -15.41 -38.97
CA PHE A 54 -8.29 -14.65 -38.70
C PHE A 54 -8.89 -15.03 -37.35
N ALA A 55 -8.92 -16.31 -37.00
CA ALA A 55 -9.43 -16.80 -35.71
C ALA A 55 -8.69 -16.18 -34.52
N SER A 56 -7.38 -15.95 -34.63
CA SER A 56 -6.54 -15.39 -33.57
C SER A 56 -6.62 -13.87 -33.39
N VAL A 57 -7.30 -13.15 -34.30
CA VAL A 57 -7.39 -11.70 -34.28
C VAL A 57 -8.10 -11.22 -33.00
N VAL A 58 -7.46 -10.33 -32.23
CA VAL A 58 -8.08 -9.72 -31.05
C VAL A 58 -9.07 -8.64 -31.48
N VAL A 59 -10.32 -8.76 -31.06
CA VAL A 59 -11.40 -7.83 -31.39
C VAL A 59 -11.74 -6.88 -30.24
N SER A 60 -11.64 -7.35 -28.99
CA SER A 60 -11.93 -6.54 -27.81
C SER A 60 -11.19 -7.03 -26.57
N SER A 61 -11.14 -6.20 -25.54
CA SER A 61 -10.92 -6.68 -24.17
C SER A 61 -12.20 -7.36 -23.66
N ALA A 62 -12.08 -8.27 -22.72
CA ALA A 62 -13.24 -8.82 -22.04
C ALA A 62 -13.88 -7.76 -21.13
N PRO A 63 -15.22 -7.66 -21.07
CA PRO A 63 -15.89 -6.71 -20.20
C PRO A 63 -15.63 -7.03 -18.73
N LEU A 64 -15.76 -6.02 -17.88
CA LEU A 64 -15.66 -6.20 -16.42
C LEU A 64 -16.75 -7.17 -15.92
N ALA A 65 -16.47 -7.85 -14.81
CA ALA A 65 -17.43 -8.75 -14.18
C ALA A 65 -18.78 -8.06 -13.95
N GLY A 66 -19.87 -8.67 -14.44
CA GLY A 66 -21.23 -8.15 -14.34
C GLY A 66 -21.65 -7.14 -15.42
N TYR A 67 -20.73 -6.70 -16.28
CA TYR A 67 -21.03 -5.84 -17.42
C TYR A 67 -21.28 -6.66 -18.69
N VAL A 68 -22.13 -6.13 -19.57
CA VAL A 68 -22.36 -6.67 -20.91
C VAL A 68 -21.83 -5.64 -21.90
N GLU A 69 -20.90 -6.06 -22.75
CA GLU A 69 -20.46 -5.27 -23.90
C GLU A 69 -21.20 -5.77 -25.14
N GLN A 70 -21.56 -4.86 -26.04
CA GLN A 70 -22.15 -5.22 -27.32
C GLN A 70 -21.27 -4.67 -28.44
N ARG A 71 -20.95 -5.53 -29.42
CA ARG A 71 -20.20 -5.16 -30.63
C ARG A 71 -21.06 -5.43 -31.85
N SER A 72 -21.33 -4.40 -32.63
CA SER A 72 -22.01 -4.53 -33.91
C SER A 72 -21.08 -5.10 -34.99
N ARG A 73 -21.67 -5.71 -36.01
CA ARG A 73 -20.94 -6.16 -37.20
C ARG A 73 -20.16 -5.02 -37.86
N ALA A 74 -20.74 -3.82 -37.92
CA ALA A 74 -20.10 -2.65 -38.52
C ALA A 74 -18.82 -2.23 -37.78
N GLU A 75 -18.84 -2.28 -36.45
CA GLU A 75 -17.65 -1.98 -35.63
C GLU A 75 -16.58 -3.06 -35.78
N LEU A 76 -16.97 -4.34 -35.81
CA LEU A 76 -16.04 -5.44 -36.04
C LEU A 76 -15.43 -5.37 -37.45
N GLU A 77 -16.23 -5.04 -38.46
CA GLU A 77 -15.73 -4.85 -39.83
C GLU A 77 -14.73 -3.70 -39.90
N LEU A 78 -15.02 -2.57 -39.26
CA LEU A 78 -14.10 -1.44 -39.17
C LEU A 78 -12.78 -1.85 -38.48
N ALA A 79 -12.87 -2.60 -37.37
CA ALA A 79 -11.71 -3.08 -36.63
C ALA A 79 -10.84 -4.07 -37.45
N LEU A 80 -11.47 -4.92 -38.28
CA LEU A 80 -10.77 -5.87 -39.15
C LEU A 80 -10.12 -5.19 -40.35
N ARG A 81 -10.77 -4.20 -40.97
CA ARG A 81 -10.19 -3.44 -42.12
C ARG A 81 -8.88 -2.75 -41.78
N GLY A 82 -8.68 -2.39 -40.51
CA GLY A 82 -7.42 -1.82 -40.02
C GLY A 82 -6.25 -2.80 -39.94
N GLN A 83 -6.48 -4.10 -40.17
CA GLN A 83 -5.48 -5.15 -40.04
C GLN A 83 -4.92 -5.56 -41.39
N ALA A 84 -3.60 -5.75 -41.46
CA ALA A 84 -2.92 -6.18 -42.68
C ALA A 84 -3.47 -7.51 -43.23
N LEU A 85 -3.93 -8.40 -42.34
CA LEU A 85 -4.52 -9.70 -42.67
C LEU A 85 -5.83 -9.59 -43.48
N ALA A 86 -6.54 -8.46 -43.40
CA ALA A 86 -7.78 -8.24 -44.14
C ALA A 86 -7.57 -7.68 -45.55
N LEU A 87 -6.35 -7.27 -45.90
CA LEU A 87 -6.05 -6.69 -47.21
C LEU A 87 -6.08 -7.76 -48.30
N GLY A 88 -6.83 -7.51 -49.38
CA GLY A 88 -6.91 -8.42 -50.54
C GLY A 88 -7.91 -9.57 -50.41
N HIS A 89 -8.59 -9.71 -49.27
CA HIS A 89 -9.59 -10.75 -49.03
C HIS A 89 -11.01 -10.20 -48.98
N SER A 90 -12.00 -10.98 -49.44
CA SER A 90 -13.41 -10.62 -49.35
C SER A 90 -14.03 -11.21 -48.10
N ILE A 91 -14.42 -10.35 -47.14
CA ILE A 91 -15.04 -10.79 -45.89
C ILE A 91 -16.57 -10.75 -46.04
N VAL A 92 -17.22 -11.91 -45.87
CA VAL A 92 -18.68 -12.04 -45.90
C VAL A 92 -19.20 -12.40 -44.52
N TRP A 93 -20.01 -11.50 -43.96
CA TRP A 93 -20.61 -11.69 -42.66
C TRP A 93 -21.97 -12.39 -42.73
N ARG A 94 -22.15 -13.41 -41.89
CA ARG A 94 -23.41 -14.15 -41.65
C ARG A 94 -23.78 -14.12 -40.17
N GLY A 95 -24.94 -14.67 -39.83
CA GLY A 95 -25.42 -14.74 -38.45
C GLY A 95 -25.93 -13.42 -37.91
N ALA A 96 -25.68 -13.17 -36.62
CA ALA A 96 -26.20 -12.01 -35.91
C ALA A 96 -25.67 -10.67 -36.45
N THR A 97 -26.41 -9.58 -36.20
CA THR A 97 -25.99 -8.21 -36.55
C THR A 97 -25.11 -7.56 -35.47
N ALA A 98 -25.13 -8.12 -34.26
CA ALA A 98 -24.29 -7.74 -33.14
C ALA A 98 -24.06 -8.95 -32.22
N VAL A 99 -22.94 -8.94 -31.50
CA VAL A 99 -22.59 -9.94 -30.48
C VAL A 99 -22.62 -9.29 -29.10
N ARG A 100 -23.25 -9.95 -28.12
CA ARG A 100 -23.15 -9.60 -26.70
C ARG A 100 -22.03 -10.39 -26.04
N LEU A 101 -21.07 -9.69 -25.45
CA LEU A 101 -19.95 -10.28 -24.73
C LEU A 101 -20.20 -10.16 -23.23
N ARG A 102 -20.00 -11.28 -22.53
CA ARG A 102 -20.01 -11.37 -21.07
C ARG A 102 -18.76 -12.10 -20.66
N THR A 103 -18.25 -11.79 -19.48
CA THR A 103 -17.13 -12.53 -18.90
C THR A 103 -17.68 -13.54 -17.91
N GLU A 104 -17.21 -14.78 -17.98
CA GLU A 104 -17.49 -15.76 -16.93
C GLU A 104 -16.85 -15.27 -15.62
N VAL A 105 -17.60 -15.36 -14.53
CA VAL A 105 -17.20 -14.81 -13.24
C VAL A 105 -17.13 -15.89 -12.17
N GLN A 106 -16.11 -15.78 -11.33
CA GLN A 106 -16.00 -16.48 -10.06
C GLN A 106 -16.07 -15.47 -8.91
N GLN A 107 -16.65 -15.89 -7.78
CA GLN A 107 -16.73 -15.04 -6.60
C GLN A 107 -15.36 -14.92 -5.94
N LEU A 108 -15.01 -13.71 -5.53
CA LEU A 108 -13.84 -13.49 -4.69
C LEU A 108 -14.20 -13.82 -3.25
N ASP A 109 -13.45 -14.72 -2.65
CA ASP A 109 -13.63 -15.06 -1.24
C ASP A 109 -13.08 -13.95 -0.34
N ASN A 110 -13.99 -13.29 0.38
CA ASN A 110 -13.65 -12.25 1.34
C ASN A 110 -12.82 -12.78 2.51
N ALA A 111 -12.94 -14.07 2.87
CA ALA A 111 -12.10 -14.69 3.87
C ALA A 111 -10.63 -14.72 3.41
N VAL A 112 -10.38 -15.13 2.16
CA VAL A 112 -9.03 -15.13 1.59
C VAL A 112 -8.44 -13.72 1.54
N LEU A 113 -9.23 -12.71 1.16
CA LEU A 113 -8.79 -11.31 1.18
C LEU A 113 -8.41 -10.83 2.59
N LEU A 114 -9.19 -11.22 3.61
CA LEU A 114 -8.88 -10.93 5.01
C LEU A 114 -7.60 -11.63 5.47
N GLU A 115 -7.43 -12.92 5.16
CA GLU A 115 -6.24 -13.69 5.53
C GLU A 115 -4.97 -13.05 4.95
N VAL A 116 -4.95 -12.78 3.63
CA VAL A 116 -3.81 -12.16 2.95
C VAL A 116 -3.51 -10.75 3.51
N ALA A 117 -4.54 -9.97 3.81
CA ALA A 117 -4.37 -8.66 4.43
C ALA A 117 -3.83 -8.74 5.87
N ARG A 118 -4.35 -9.68 6.66
CA ARG A 118 -3.95 -9.92 8.05
C ARG A 118 -2.49 -10.36 8.12
N ASP A 119 -2.09 -11.30 7.26
CA ASP A 119 -0.72 -11.82 7.26
C ASP A 119 0.30 -10.73 6.91
N ALA A 120 0.00 -9.90 5.91
CA ALA A 120 0.83 -8.74 5.59
C ALA A 120 0.94 -7.73 6.75
N LEU A 121 -0.17 -7.48 7.46
CA LEU A 121 -0.17 -6.63 8.65
C LEU A 121 0.69 -7.21 9.78
N LEU A 122 0.51 -8.48 10.11
CA LEU A 122 1.26 -9.14 11.18
C LEU A 122 2.76 -9.21 10.86
N GLN A 123 3.13 -9.49 9.61
CA GLN A 123 4.52 -9.43 9.16
C GLN A 123 5.14 -8.04 9.34
N ALA A 124 4.38 -6.97 9.04
CA ALA A 124 4.85 -5.60 9.19
C ALA A 124 4.96 -5.16 10.67
N LEU A 125 4.08 -5.64 11.55
CA LEU A 125 4.09 -5.34 12.99
C LEU A 125 5.11 -6.16 13.78
N GLY A 126 5.55 -7.30 13.25
CA GLY A 126 6.43 -8.23 13.94
C GLY A 126 5.74 -9.02 15.06
N ASN A 127 6.53 -9.79 15.80
CA ASN A 127 6.05 -10.77 16.80
C ASN A 127 6.05 -10.22 18.23
N GLU A 128 5.70 -8.96 18.42
CA GLU A 128 5.53 -8.43 19.77
C GLU A 128 4.12 -8.78 20.27
N GLY A 129 3.99 -9.35 21.47
CA GLY A 129 2.71 -9.58 22.15
C GLY A 129 1.59 -10.26 21.34
N ARG A 130 0.34 -10.05 21.79
CA ARG A 130 -0.86 -10.59 21.14
C ARG A 130 -1.50 -9.52 20.26
N VAL A 131 -1.80 -9.86 19.02
CA VAL A 131 -2.49 -8.97 18.07
C VAL A 131 -3.74 -9.67 17.58
N GLU A 132 -4.88 -9.01 17.72
CA GLU A 132 -6.16 -9.46 17.20
C GLU A 132 -6.57 -8.54 16.04
N VAL A 133 -6.92 -9.15 14.92
CA VAL A 133 -7.24 -8.43 13.69
C VAL A 133 -8.56 -8.96 13.13
N VAL A 134 -9.49 -8.05 12.87
CA VAL A 134 -10.77 -8.36 12.24
C VAL A 134 -11.09 -7.32 11.16
N LEU A 135 -12.07 -7.58 10.32
CA LEU A 135 -12.59 -6.55 9.41
C LEU A 135 -13.24 -5.43 10.23
N ALA A 136 -12.83 -4.18 9.97
CA ALA A 136 -13.49 -3.01 10.54
C ALA A 136 -14.87 -2.76 9.91
N THR A 137 -14.99 -3.08 8.62
CA THR A 137 -16.23 -3.00 7.84
C THR A 137 -16.30 -4.24 6.94
N PRO A 138 -17.47 -4.88 6.79
CA PRO A 138 -17.63 -5.99 5.85
C PRO A 138 -17.23 -5.58 4.42
N LEU A 139 -16.51 -6.46 3.74
CA LEU A 139 -16.19 -6.27 2.32
C LEU A 139 -17.45 -6.52 1.48
N PRO A 140 -17.70 -5.73 0.41
CA PRO A 140 -18.79 -6.01 -0.52
C PRO A 140 -18.55 -7.34 -1.22
N ALA A 141 -19.63 -7.99 -1.68
CA ALA A 141 -19.50 -9.13 -2.58
C ALA A 141 -18.86 -8.67 -3.89
N MET A 142 -17.81 -9.36 -4.31
CA MET A 142 -17.06 -9.03 -5.52
C MET A 142 -16.83 -10.27 -6.35
N ALA A 143 -16.74 -10.08 -7.65
CA ALA A 143 -16.42 -11.13 -8.59
C ALA A 143 -15.23 -10.73 -9.46
N ALA A 144 -14.48 -11.74 -9.88
CA ALA A 144 -13.41 -11.63 -10.85
C ALA A 144 -13.68 -12.59 -12.01
N PRO A 145 -13.09 -12.34 -13.19
CA PRO A 145 -13.08 -13.32 -14.26
C PRO A 145 -12.58 -14.69 -13.77
N THR A 146 -13.14 -15.77 -14.33
CA THR A 146 -12.67 -17.14 -14.06
C THR A 146 -11.18 -17.28 -14.41
N GLY A 147 -10.43 -17.98 -13.57
CA GLY A 147 -9.01 -18.26 -13.78
C GLY A 147 -8.23 -18.40 -12.48
N ALA A 148 -6.94 -18.72 -12.59
CA ALA A 148 -6.05 -18.77 -11.44
C ALA A 148 -5.94 -17.40 -10.78
N LEU A 149 -6.38 -17.31 -9.52
CA LEU A 149 -6.29 -16.10 -8.70
C LEU A 149 -4.97 -16.10 -7.93
N SER A 150 -4.34 -14.94 -7.87
CA SER A 150 -3.28 -14.67 -6.90
C SER A 150 -3.48 -13.30 -6.25
N TYR A 151 -2.90 -13.13 -5.07
CA TYR A 151 -3.10 -11.96 -4.22
C TYR A 151 -1.77 -11.39 -3.78
N GLN A 152 -1.64 -10.07 -3.81
CA GLN A 152 -0.49 -9.37 -3.25
C GLN A 152 -0.96 -8.28 -2.31
N ALA A 153 -0.56 -8.37 -1.03
CA ALA A 153 -0.93 -7.39 -0.02
C ALA A 153 0.19 -6.39 0.26
N ARG A 154 -0.20 -5.14 0.51
CA ARG A 154 0.70 -4.06 0.91
C ARG A 154 -0.02 -3.11 1.87
N LEU A 155 0.62 -2.77 2.99
CA LEU A 155 0.10 -1.75 3.89
C LEU A 155 0.11 -0.39 3.19
N LEU A 156 -0.93 0.41 3.41
CA LEU A 156 -0.95 1.80 2.96
C LEU A 156 -0.04 2.69 3.82
N ASP A 157 0.07 2.38 5.11
CA ASP A 157 0.92 3.07 6.07
C ASP A 157 1.29 2.12 7.21
N ALA A 158 2.58 1.84 7.34
CA ALA A 158 3.18 0.99 8.37
C ALA A 158 3.99 1.78 9.41
N SER A 159 3.97 3.11 9.36
CA SER A 159 4.81 3.97 10.23
C SER A 159 4.44 3.86 11.71
N ARG A 160 3.16 3.58 11.99
CA ARG A 160 2.64 3.44 13.35
C ARG A 160 1.47 2.48 13.42
N LEU A 161 1.42 1.75 14.54
CA LEU A 161 0.28 0.96 14.93
C LEU A 161 -0.91 1.87 15.30
N ARG A 162 -2.10 1.52 14.79
CA ARG A 162 -3.36 2.21 15.08
C ARG A 162 -4.49 1.20 15.20
N ALA A 163 -5.53 1.56 15.95
CA ALA A 163 -6.74 0.73 16.08
C ALA A 163 -7.46 0.48 14.74
N ARG A 164 -7.24 1.35 13.74
CA ARG A 164 -7.72 1.16 12.36
C ARG A 164 -6.55 1.24 11.39
N MET A 165 -6.41 0.20 10.58
CA MET A 165 -5.39 0.11 9.53
C MET A 165 -6.05 -0.34 8.23
N ALA A 166 -5.40 -0.06 7.11
CA ALA A 166 -5.89 -0.43 5.80
C ALA A 166 -4.78 -1.09 4.99
N VAL A 167 -5.10 -2.25 4.42
CA VAL A 167 -4.20 -3.01 3.57
C VAL A 167 -4.77 -3.01 2.16
N ARG A 168 -3.94 -2.65 1.19
CA ARG A 168 -4.28 -2.81 -0.23
C ARG A 168 -3.95 -4.23 -0.63
N VAL A 169 -4.96 -4.96 -1.10
CA VAL A 169 -4.80 -6.30 -1.68
C VAL A 169 -5.03 -6.17 -3.18
N GLU A 170 -3.98 -6.43 -3.95
CA GLU A 170 -4.03 -6.52 -5.40
C GLU A 170 -4.50 -7.95 -5.75
N VAL A 171 -5.57 -8.03 -6.53
CA VAL A 171 -6.18 -9.28 -7.02
C VAL A 171 -5.79 -9.49 -8.48
N MET A 172 -5.06 -10.56 -8.74
CA MET A 172 -4.51 -10.92 -10.04
C MET A 172 -5.33 -12.07 -10.61
N VAL A 173 -5.58 -12.01 -11.92
CA VAL A 173 -6.17 -13.11 -12.68
C VAL A 173 -5.18 -13.51 -13.74
N GLN A 174 -4.73 -14.77 -13.72
CA GLN A 174 -3.72 -15.29 -14.65
C GLN A 174 -2.47 -14.39 -14.71
N GLY A 175 -2.02 -13.89 -13.56
CA GLY A 175 -0.84 -13.04 -13.44
C GLY A 175 -1.02 -11.57 -13.85
N THR A 176 -2.20 -11.17 -14.31
CA THR A 176 -2.50 -9.77 -14.67
C THR A 176 -3.28 -9.08 -13.57
N LEU A 177 -2.93 -7.83 -13.23
CA LEU A 177 -3.69 -7.02 -12.28
C LEU A 177 -5.12 -6.78 -12.77
N TYR A 178 -6.09 -7.30 -12.02
CA TYR A 178 -7.52 -7.08 -12.31
C TYR A 178 -8.09 -5.93 -11.46
N ARG A 179 -7.82 -5.93 -10.15
CA ARG A 179 -8.34 -4.92 -9.23
C ARG A 179 -7.47 -4.80 -7.98
N SER A 180 -7.41 -3.61 -7.40
CA SER A 180 -6.95 -3.41 -6.02
C SER A 180 -8.15 -3.23 -5.08
N VAL A 181 -8.17 -4.00 -3.99
CA VAL A 181 -9.17 -3.95 -2.92
C VAL A 181 -8.54 -3.32 -1.69
N ILE A 182 -9.22 -2.37 -1.05
CA ILE A 182 -8.82 -1.88 0.27
C ILE A 182 -9.53 -2.72 1.32
N VAL A 183 -8.75 -3.42 2.14
CA VAL A 183 -9.24 -4.23 3.26
C VAL A 183 -9.10 -3.41 4.55
N PRO A 184 -10.21 -2.91 5.12
CA PRO A 184 -10.17 -2.14 6.36
C PRO A 184 -10.10 -3.08 7.56
N LEU A 185 -9.07 -2.92 8.38
CA LEU A 185 -8.78 -3.78 9.53
C LEU A 185 -8.99 -3.00 10.83
N ALA A 186 -9.73 -3.61 11.76
CA ALA A 186 -9.77 -3.21 13.16
C ALA A 186 -8.73 -4.05 13.91
N VAL A 187 -7.80 -3.35 14.56
CA VAL A 187 -6.62 -3.94 15.19
C VAL A 187 -6.69 -3.69 16.69
N ARG A 188 -6.51 -4.76 17.47
CA ARG A 188 -6.23 -4.68 18.90
C ARG A 188 -4.86 -5.28 19.14
N ALA A 189 -4.01 -4.56 19.85
CA ALA A 189 -2.65 -4.98 20.08
C ALA A 189 -2.36 -4.95 21.57
N TYR A 190 -2.38 -6.12 22.19
CA TYR A 190 -2.14 -6.29 23.60
C TYR A 190 -0.64 -6.40 23.85
N ARG A 191 -0.13 -5.49 24.68
CA ARG A 191 1.26 -5.47 25.14
C ARG A 191 1.31 -5.28 26.65
N ARG A 192 2.34 -5.85 27.27
CA ARG A 192 2.71 -5.48 28.64
C ARG A 192 3.34 -4.10 28.63
N VAL A 193 2.76 -3.19 29.39
CA VAL A 193 3.18 -1.78 29.49
C VAL A 193 3.09 -1.31 30.93
N TYR A 194 3.78 -0.20 31.23
CA TYR A 194 3.63 0.48 32.51
C TYR A 194 2.36 1.33 32.55
N VAL A 195 1.57 1.17 33.60
CA VAL A 195 0.36 1.96 33.88
C VAL A 195 0.54 2.69 35.20
N ALA A 196 0.23 3.99 35.24
CA ALA A 196 0.36 4.79 36.45
C ALA A 196 -0.68 4.37 37.52
N GLN A 197 -0.23 4.15 38.75
CA GLN A 197 -1.09 3.79 39.89
C GLN A 197 -1.74 5.02 40.55
N ARG A 198 -1.17 6.21 40.32
CA ARG A 198 -1.62 7.50 40.83
C ARG A 198 -1.28 8.60 39.82
N MET A 199 -1.75 9.82 40.06
CA MET A 199 -1.33 10.99 39.27
C MET A 199 0.17 11.24 39.47
N LEU A 200 0.91 11.32 38.38
CA LEU A 200 2.34 11.65 38.35
C LEU A 200 2.52 13.02 37.71
N ALA A 201 3.07 13.98 38.45
CA ALA A 201 3.26 15.34 37.97
C ALA A 201 4.50 15.48 37.09
N ALA A 202 4.46 16.39 36.11
CA ALA A 202 5.63 16.79 35.34
C ALA A 202 6.77 17.29 36.25
N GLY A 203 8.01 17.00 35.86
CA GLY A 203 9.24 17.31 36.60
C GLY A 203 9.66 16.25 37.62
N ASN A 204 8.72 15.44 38.11
CA ASN A 204 9.00 14.42 39.12
C ASN A 204 9.67 13.18 38.54
N GLN A 205 10.40 12.46 39.40
CA GLN A 205 10.92 11.13 39.09
C GLN A 205 9.83 10.08 39.24
N VAL A 206 9.84 9.09 38.36
CA VAL A 206 9.01 7.89 38.45
C VAL A 206 9.71 6.90 39.38
N VAL A 207 9.05 6.52 40.47
CA VAL A 207 9.56 5.47 41.37
C VAL A 207 8.84 4.15 41.13
N ALA A 208 9.43 3.02 41.57
CA ALA A 208 8.88 1.68 41.32
C ALA A 208 7.42 1.50 41.80
N GLY A 209 7.00 2.19 42.87
CA GLY A 209 5.63 2.15 43.38
C GLY A 209 4.61 2.99 42.58
N ASP A 210 5.06 3.82 41.65
CA ASP A 210 4.19 4.73 40.89
C ASP A 210 3.54 4.08 39.68
N VAL A 211 4.12 2.99 39.18
CA VAL A 211 3.67 2.29 37.99
C VAL A 211 3.50 0.80 38.27
N ILE A 212 2.65 0.15 37.48
CA ILE A 212 2.45 -1.29 37.49
C ILE A 212 2.44 -1.82 36.07
N GLU A 213 3.00 -3.01 35.88
CA GLU A 213 2.93 -3.70 34.59
C GLU A 213 1.53 -4.28 34.38
N ARG A 214 0.88 -3.92 33.27
CA ARG A 214 -0.41 -4.49 32.87
C ARG A 214 -0.42 -4.76 31.38
N GLU A 215 -1.17 -5.79 30.98
CA GLU A 215 -1.51 -5.99 29.58
C GLU A 215 -2.59 -4.98 29.18
N GLN A 216 -2.29 -4.16 28.18
CA GLN A 216 -3.20 -3.14 27.65
C GLN A 216 -3.22 -3.18 26.13
N ASP A 217 -4.37 -2.79 25.55
CA ASP A 217 -4.46 -2.52 24.12
C ASP A 217 -3.77 -1.18 23.81
N ILE A 218 -2.68 -1.25 23.06
CA ILE A 218 -1.87 -0.09 22.72
C ILE A 218 -2.23 0.53 21.36
N ALA A 219 -3.04 -0.16 20.55
CA ALA A 219 -3.48 0.33 19.24
C ALA A 219 -4.24 1.68 19.29
N PRO A 220 -5.06 2.00 20.31
CA PRO A 220 -5.75 3.30 20.38
C PRO A 220 -4.89 4.43 20.97
N LEU A 221 -3.75 4.14 21.60
CA LEU A 221 -3.00 5.15 22.36
C LEU A 221 -2.38 6.24 21.48
N GLY A 222 -2.19 5.97 20.17
CA GLY A 222 -1.62 6.91 19.20
C GLY A 222 -0.16 7.28 19.42
N GLN A 223 0.43 6.80 20.52
CA GLN A 223 1.76 7.11 21.03
C GLN A 223 2.45 5.83 21.48
N SER A 224 3.78 5.79 21.40
CA SER A 224 4.55 4.59 21.74
C SER A 224 4.61 4.41 23.26
N PRO A 225 4.10 3.29 23.82
CA PRO A 225 4.22 2.99 25.23
C PRO A 225 5.68 2.75 25.60
N VAL A 226 6.04 2.97 26.86
CA VAL A 226 7.34 2.56 27.39
C VAL A 226 7.33 1.03 27.56
N PRO A 227 8.23 0.29 26.89
CA PRO A 227 8.33 -1.16 27.06
C PRO A 227 8.71 -1.54 28.49
N VAL A 228 8.25 -2.70 28.95
CA VAL A 228 8.70 -3.28 30.21
C VAL A 228 10.22 -3.47 30.17
N GLY A 229 10.92 -3.03 31.21
CA GLY A 229 12.38 -3.05 31.32
C GLY A 229 13.10 -1.87 30.68
N ALA A 230 12.40 -1.01 29.93
CA ALA A 230 13.00 0.20 29.35
C ALA A 230 12.94 1.43 30.29
N LEU A 231 12.16 1.34 31.38
CA LEU A 231 12.11 2.38 32.40
C LEU A 231 13.35 2.26 33.30
N HIS A 232 14.25 3.22 33.21
CA HIS A 232 15.45 3.29 34.06
C HIS A 232 15.13 3.92 35.43
N ASP A 233 15.94 3.58 36.43
CA ASP A 233 15.86 4.20 37.74
C ASP A 233 16.14 5.70 37.65
N GLY A 234 15.27 6.50 38.25
CA GLY A 234 15.39 7.96 38.23
C GLY A 234 14.81 8.64 36.98
N ALA A 235 14.10 7.90 36.10
CA ALA A 235 13.40 8.47 34.96
C ALA A 235 12.48 9.63 35.37
N ARG A 236 12.59 10.77 34.69
CA ARG A 236 11.83 11.98 34.99
C ARG A 236 10.70 12.18 34.00
N LEU A 237 9.59 12.75 34.47
CA LEU A 237 8.46 13.11 33.65
C LEU A 237 8.63 14.51 33.04
N ARG A 238 8.41 14.65 31.74
CA ARG A 238 8.26 15.96 31.07
C ARG A 238 6.81 16.43 31.03
N GLN A 239 5.87 15.49 31.14
CA GLN A 239 4.43 15.74 31.12
C GLN A 239 3.76 14.94 32.25
N SER A 240 2.67 15.47 32.79
CA SER A 240 1.88 14.78 33.81
C SER A 240 1.19 13.54 33.22
N VAL A 241 1.03 12.51 34.03
CA VAL A 241 0.37 11.25 33.68
C VAL A 241 -0.71 10.96 34.71
N GLU A 242 -1.95 10.76 34.24
CA GLU A 242 -3.09 10.51 35.11
C GLU A 242 -3.09 9.08 35.65
N ALA A 243 -3.75 8.88 36.81
CA ALA A 243 -3.93 7.55 37.37
C ALA A 243 -4.68 6.64 36.37
N GLY A 244 -4.17 5.43 36.14
CA GLY A 244 -4.70 4.47 35.17
C GLY A 244 -4.26 4.70 33.73
N GLN A 245 -3.52 5.77 33.42
CA GLN A 245 -3.01 6.04 32.09
C GLN A 245 -1.74 5.20 31.80
N VAL A 246 -1.57 4.79 30.55
CA VAL A 246 -0.34 4.12 30.08
C VAL A 246 0.80 5.14 30.00
N LEU A 247 1.95 4.77 30.58
CA LEU A 247 3.18 5.55 30.48
C LEU A 247 3.77 5.40 29.07
N GLY A 248 3.78 6.49 28.30
CA GLY A 248 4.37 6.55 26.96
C GLY A 248 5.71 7.26 26.94
N ALA A 249 6.50 7.02 25.90
CA ALA A 249 7.84 7.60 25.74
C ALA A 249 7.83 9.13 25.76
N GLN A 250 6.77 9.75 25.24
CA GLN A 250 6.58 11.21 25.25
C GLN A 250 6.32 11.80 26.63
N HIS A 251 5.97 10.99 27.63
CA HIS A 251 5.82 11.45 29.01
C HIS A 251 7.18 11.54 29.71
N LEU A 252 8.19 10.81 29.23
CA LEU A 252 9.51 10.76 29.83
C LEU A 252 10.44 11.82 29.23
N VAL A 253 11.31 12.34 30.08
CA VAL A 253 12.50 13.09 29.65
C VAL A 253 13.43 12.08 28.98
N ALA A 254 13.97 12.44 27.81
CA ALA A 254 14.93 11.60 27.12
C ALA A 254 16.17 11.39 28.01
N ASP A 255 16.76 10.20 27.92
CA ASP A 255 17.86 9.84 28.81
C ASP A 255 19.04 10.81 28.68
N GLY A 256 19.57 11.28 29.81
CA GLY A 256 20.62 12.30 29.83
C GLY A 256 20.19 13.74 29.45
N ALA A 257 18.92 14.00 29.17
CA ALA A 257 18.44 15.33 28.81
C ALA A 257 18.19 16.24 30.03
N LEU A 258 18.29 17.53 29.78
CA LEU A 258 18.00 18.63 30.69
C LEU A 258 16.66 19.27 30.37
N LEU A 259 15.93 19.67 31.41
CA LEU A 259 14.74 20.50 31.30
C LEU A 259 15.06 21.96 31.67
N ARG A 260 14.30 22.88 31.09
CA ARG A 260 14.28 24.27 31.51
C ARG A 260 13.97 24.37 33.01
N GLY A 261 14.79 25.14 33.72
CA GLY A 261 14.70 25.32 35.16
C GLY A 261 15.56 24.34 35.96
N ASP A 262 16.15 23.31 35.33
CA ASP A 262 17.07 22.40 36.01
C ASP A 262 18.31 23.14 36.50
N ARG A 263 18.70 22.87 37.74
CA ARG A 263 19.97 23.34 38.32
C ARG A 263 21.09 22.40 37.90
N VAL A 264 22.14 22.95 37.31
CA VAL A 264 23.28 22.22 36.76
C VAL A 264 24.59 22.81 37.21
N HIS A 265 25.60 21.95 37.30
CA HIS A 265 26.99 22.35 37.44
C HIS A 265 27.50 22.84 36.09
N LEU A 266 27.84 24.11 36.00
CA LEU A 266 28.53 24.72 34.87
C LEU A 266 30.03 24.56 35.07
N ARG A 267 30.66 23.73 34.25
CA ARG A 267 32.11 23.51 34.26
C ARG A 267 32.77 24.27 33.12
N MET A 268 33.81 25.02 33.43
CA MET A 268 34.65 25.71 32.47
C MET A 268 36.13 25.52 32.79
N MET A 269 36.99 25.66 31.79
CA MET A 269 38.44 25.72 32.01
C MET A 269 38.90 27.11 31.62
N ALA A 270 39.64 27.78 32.52
CA ALA A 270 40.24 29.08 32.26
C ALA A 270 41.70 29.04 32.73
N ALA A 271 42.64 29.37 31.84
CA ALA A 271 44.08 29.41 32.14
C ALA A 271 44.62 28.14 32.85
N GLY A 272 44.13 26.95 32.47
CA GLY A 272 44.52 25.67 33.06
C GLY A 272 43.82 25.31 34.38
N ILE A 273 42.93 26.16 34.89
CA ILE A 273 42.15 25.93 36.11
C ILE A 273 40.72 25.55 35.74
N ALA A 274 40.21 24.45 36.32
CA ALA A 274 38.81 24.06 36.18
C ALA A 274 37.96 24.83 37.21
N VAL A 275 37.01 25.62 36.73
CA VAL A 275 36.04 26.34 37.56
C VAL A 275 34.68 25.69 37.40
N GLU A 276 34.01 25.46 38.53
CA GLU A 276 32.66 24.88 38.58
C GLU A 276 31.74 25.83 39.34
N THR A 277 30.56 26.09 38.80
CA THR A 277 29.58 27.01 39.40
C THR A 277 28.17 26.52 39.13
N MET A 278 27.23 26.84 40.03
CA MET A 278 25.81 26.50 39.83
C MET A 278 25.19 27.41 38.77
N ALA A 279 24.39 26.82 37.88
CA ALA A 279 23.64 27.50 36.86
C ALA A 279 22.25 26.89 36.67
N VAL A 280 21.34 27.64 36.07
CA VAL A 280 19.98 27.20 35.75
C VAL A 280 19.80 27.11 34.24
N ALA A 281 19.39 25.95 33.74
CA ALA A 281 19.05 25.74 32.34
C ALA A 281 17.89 26.64 31.92
N GLN A 282 18.06 27.39 30.84
CA GLN A 282 17.05 28.32 30.31
C GLN A 282 16.17 27.67 29.23
N ALA A 283 16.56 26.50 28.74
CA ALA A 283 15.84 25.73 27.73
C ALA A 283 16.04 24.23 27.95
N ASP A 284 15.15 23.42 27.38
CA ASP A 284 15.32 21.97 27.31
C ASP A 284 16.44 21.62 26.33
N ALA A 285 17.24 20.61 26.64
CA ALA A 285 18.31 20.15 25.76
C ALA A 285 18.65 18.68 25.98
N ALA A 286 18.85 17.93 24.90
CA ALA A 286 19.31 16.55 24.99
C ALA A 286 20.79 16.47 25.37
N ALA A 287 21.24 15.30 25.85
CA ALA A 287 22.65 15.03 26.06
C ALA A 287 23.47 15.35 24.81
N GLY A 288 24.59 16.05 24.97
CA GLY A 288 25.46 16.49 23.89
C GLY A 288 24.99 17.73 23.12
N GLN A 289 23.77 18.23 23.33
CA GLN A 289 23.31 19.47 22.69
C GLN A 289 23.79 20.73 23.43
N LEU A 290 23.75 21.87 22.73
CA LEU A 290 24.02 23.17 23.32
C LEU A 290 22.76 23.74 23.99
N VAL A 291 22.91 24.26 25.19
CA VAL A 291 21.86 24.85 26.00
C VAL A 291 22.31 26.19 26.56
N ARG A 292 21.37 27.14 26.63
CA ARG A 292 21.57 28.40 27.34
C ARG A 292 21.42 28.17 28.83
N VAL A 293 22.40 28.55 29.62
CA VAL A 293 22.41 28.42 31.08
C VAL A 293 22.69 29.77 31.73
N LYS A 294 22.00 30.05 32.83
CA LYS A 294 22.20 31.27 33.62
C LYS A 294 22.93 30.90 34.92
N PRO A 295 24.21 31.29 35.12
CA PRO A 295 24.92 31.08 36.38
C PRO A 295 24.18 31.75 37.54
N GLU A 296 24.19 31.18 38.74
CA GLU A 296 23.53 31.80 39.90
C GLU A 296 24.24 33.08 40.38
N ARG A 297 25.55 33.17 40.12
CA ARG A 297 26.40 34.32 40.51
C ARG A 297 26.53 35.39 39.42
N SER A 298 25.89 35.21 38.27
CA SER A 298 25.93 36.16 37.15
C SER A 298 24.55 36.32 36.52
N ASN A 299 24.27 37.50 35.96
CA ASN A 299 23.04 37.69 35.19
C ASN A 299 23.21 37.36 33.70
N GLU A 300 24.43 37.14 33.24
CA GLU A 300 24.72 36.81 31.84
C GLU A 300 24.41 35.33 31.55
N THR A 301 23.77 35.08 30.41
CA THR A 301 23.46 33.72 29.97
C THR A 301 24.58 33.22 29.08
N VAL A 302 25.06 32.00 29.34
CA VAL A 302 26.18 31.40 28.62
C VAL A 302 25.68 30.19 27.84
N LEU A 303 26.31 29.90 26.70
CA LEU A 303 26.06 28.69 25.93
C LEU A 303 26.95 27.56 26.47
N ALA A 304 26.36 26.42 26.80
CA ALA A 304 27.09 25.27 27.31
C ALA A 304 26.57 23.97 26.68
N ARG A 305 27.44 22.99 26.48
CA ARG A 305 27.10 21.65 26.02
C ARG A 305 26.67 20.77 27.19
N VAL A 306 25.55 20.06 27.03
CA VAL A 306 25.05 19.10 28.02
C VAL A 306 25.96 17.88 28.06
N ILE A 307 26.54 17.59 29.23
CA ILE A 307 27.33 16.37 29.44
C ILE A 307 26.47 15.31 30.14
N THR A 308 25.78 15.71 31.20
CA THR A 308 24.81 14.88 31.94
C THR A 308 23.65 15.77 32.42
N PRO A 309 22.56 15.19 32.97
CA PRO A 309 21.47 15.97 33.56
C PRO A 309 21.88 16.88 34.72
N ALA A 310 23.09 16.73 35.27
CA ALA A 310 23.62 17.56 36.35
C ALA A 310 24.84 18.39 35.94
N LEU A 311 25.40 18.21 34.74
CA LEU A 311 26.66 18.82 34.33
C LEU A 311 26.60 19.35 32.90
N VAL A 312 26.96 20.61 32.73
CA VAL A 312 27.12 21.27 31.43
C VAL A 312 28.54 21.85 31.33
N ARG A 313 29.08 21.91 30.11
CA ARG A 313 30.43 22.42 29.84
C ARG A 313 30.38 23.59 28.87
N ILE A 314 31.04 24.70 29.18
CA ILE A 314 31.18 25.81 28.22
C ILE A 314 32.01 25.34 27.02
N GLU A 315 31.54 25.64 25.80
CA GLU A 315 32.39 25.57 24.61
C GLU A 315 33.05 26.94 24.42
N GLU A 316 34.39 26.93 24.33
CA GLU A 316 35.17 28.08 23.83
C GLU A 316 35.03 28.20 22.31
#